data_AF-A0AA93HP39-F1
#
_entry.id   AF-A0AA93HP39-F1
#
_cell.length_a   1.000
_cell.length_b   1.000
_cell.length_c   1.000
_cell.angle_alpha   90.00
_cell.angle_beta   90.00
_cell.angle_gamma   90.00
#
_symmetry.space_group_name_H-M   'P 1'
#
loop_
_entity.id
_entity.type
_entity.pdbx_description
1 polymer ?
#
loop_
_entity_poly.entity_id
_entity_poly.type
_entity_poly.pdbx_seq_one_letter_code
_entity_poly.pdbx_strand_id
1 'polypeptide(L)'
;MVAGVTLGMGALLLWPRDGERSEPAPSAAPKPAPPAVVAPPAGVRALPAAEQLARAARTVFGPTGQASSAGEGGQVVTTPARLVWRGDTAVLISTAEMVDGCHGCTGGLDIAYLKPAGDGFALVQRWPDAVSGSSWGAPPGEWSVSDKFGANPVIYASGGGTWQGYTCSVFTLTELGAGGPIGLVSVPEGYDDSGAGTTPATTLEGKIANIVPGRGFDVHYTGTQSFTDHYVRQGDKYAVRGETRMPTC
;
A
#
# COMPACT_ATOMS: atom_id res chain seq x y z
N MET A 1 -34.51 -97.70 28.60
CA MET A 1 -34.29 -98.10 27.19
C MET A 1 -33.13 -97.27 26.66
N VAL A 2 -31.98 -97.90 26.43
CA VAL A 2 -31.27 -98.01 25.13
C VAL A 2 -30.85 -96.64 24.57
N ALA A 3 -29.61 -96.14 24.72
CA ALA A 3 -28.27 -96.56 24.26
C ALA A 3 -27.82 -95.86 22.95
N GLY A 4 -26.51 -95.56 22.87
CA GLY A 4 -25.77 -95.13 21.66
C GLY A 4 -25.16 -93.72 21.79
N VAL A 5 -23.95 -93.55 22.35
CA VAL A 5 -22.62 -93.61 21.68
C VAL A 5 -22.52 -92.54 20.58
N THR A 6 -21.62 -91.55 20.63
CA THR A 6 -20.19 -91.68 20.27
C THR A 6 -19.40 -90.43 20.74
N LEU A 7 -18.16 -90.64 21.21
CA LEU A 7 -17.20 -89.60 21.61
C LEU A 7 -16.73 -88.75 20.43
N GLY A 8 -16.66 -87.42 20.61
CA GLY A 8 -15.97 -86.49 19.72
C GLY A 8 -14.92 -85.68 20.49
N MET A 9 -13.65 -85.87 20.15
CA MET A 9 -12.48 -85.17 20.68
C MET A 9 -12.51 -83.68 20.29
N GLY A 10 -12.53 -82.78 21.29
CA GLY A 10 -12.28 -81.35 21.09
C GLY A 10 -10.82 -81.03 21.33
N ALA A 11 -10.04 -80.91 20.25
CA ALA A 11 -8.64 -80.50 20.29
C ALA A 11 -8.52 -79.00 20.59
N LEU A 12 -7.67 -78.66 21.55
CA LEU A 12 -7.29 -77.30 21.93
C LEU A 12 -6.50 -76.65 20.78
N LEU A 13 -7.10 -75.68 20.08
CA LEU A 13 -6.41 -74.83 19.11
C LEU A 13 -5.59 -73.77 19.86
N LEU A 14 -4.27 -73.98 19.93
CA LEU A 14 -3.29 -72.96 20.29
C LEU A 14 -3.00 -72.12 19.04
N TRP A 15 -3.49 -70.88 19.01
CA TRP A 15 -3.10 -69.90 17.99
C TRP A 15 -1.67 -69.38 18.23
N PRO A 16 -0.85 -69.22 17.18
CA PRO A 16 0.47 -68.62 17.27
C PRO A 16 0.36 -67.11 17.55
N ARG A 17 1.30 -66.60 18.36
CA ARG A 17 1.50 -65.18 18.63
C ARG A 17 1.84 -64.44 17.34
N ASP A 18 1.05 -63.40 17.03
CA ASP A 18 1.33 -62.46 15.95
C ASP A 18 2.72 -61.83 16.12
N GLY A 19 3.47 -61.82 15.02
CA GLY A 19 4.79 -61.24 14.94
C GLY A 19 4.79 -59.74 15.21
N GLU A 20 5.85 -59.29 15.88
CA GLU A 20 6.16 -57.88 16.12
C GLU A 20 6.23 -57.14 14.77
N ARG A 21 5.28 -56.24 14.53
CA ARG A 21 5.43 -55.20 13.51
C ARG A 21 6.51 -54.24 14.01
N SER A 22 7.68 -54.28 13.41
CA SER A 22 8.68 -53.21 13.55
C SER A 22 8.11 -51.91 13.00
N GLU A 23 7.82 -50.96 13.88
CA GLU A 23 7.48 -49.58 13.54
C GLU A 23 8.71 -48.89 12.92
N PRO A 24 8.59 -48.19 11.77
CA PRO A 24 9.71 -47.46 11.21
C PRO A 24 10.04 -46.26 12.12
N ALA A 25 11.34 -46.08 12.41
CA ALA A 25 11.84 -44.98 13.22
C ALA A 25 11.38 -43.61 12.67
N PRO A 26 11.09 -42.62 13.54
CA PRO A 26 10.63 -41.31 13.11
C PRO A 26 11.73 -40.61 12.30
N SER A 27 11.40 -40.27 11.05
CA SER A 27 12.24 -39.44 10.18
C SER A 27 12.51 -38.11 10.88
N ALA A 28 13.79 -37.83 11.16
CA ALA A 28 14.21 -36.56 11.74
C ALA A 28 13.68 -35.39 10.90
N ALA A 29 13.04 -34.42 11.57
CA ALA A 29 12.54 -33.22 10.93
C ALA A 29 13.70 -32.46 10.25
N PRO A 30 13.51 -31.88 9.05
CA PRO A 30 14.53 -31.08 8.40
C PRO A 30 14.98 -29.94 9.31
N LYS A 31 16.30 -29.87 9.57
CA LYS A 31 16.90 -28.77 10.33
C LYS A 31 16.56 -27.45 9.61
N PRO A 32 16.08 -26.40 10.32
CA PRO A 32 15.80 -25.11 9.71
C PRO A 32 17.05 -24.61 8.98
N ALA A 33 16.89 -24.26 7.70
CA ALA A 33 17.96 -23.63 6.94
C ALA A 33 18.37 -22.31 7.65
N PRO A 34 19.67 -22.00 7.77
CA PRO A 34 20.11 -20.72 8.28
C PRO A 34 19.44 -19.59 7.48
N PRO A 35 19.01 -18.48 8.12
CA PRO A 35 18.45 -17.34 7.41
C PRO A 35 19.44 -16.89 6.33
N ALA A 36 18.94 -16.69 5.11
CA ALA A 36 19.75 -16.22 4.00
C ALA A 36 20.45 -14.91 4.40
N VAL A 37 21.79 -14.90 4.32
CA VAL A 37 22.59 -13.71 4.58
C VAL A 37 22.27 -12.71 3.48
N VAL A 38 21.58 -11.61 3.84
CA VAL A 38 21.31 -10.51 2.90
C VAL A 38 22.65 -9.89 2.54
N ALA A 39 23.02 -9.95 1.25
CA ALA A 39 24.25 -9.34 0.77
C ALA A 39 24.24 -7.82 1.06
N PRO A 40 25.38 -7.23 1.45
CA PRO A 40 25.47 -5.78 1.65
C PRO A 40 25.03 -5.01 0.41
N PRO A 41 24.41 -3.83 0.57
CA PRO A 41 24.09 -3.00 -0.57
C PRO A 41 25.36 -2.66 -1.36
N ALA A 42 25.29 -2.77 -2.68
CA ALA A 42 26.38 -2.48 -3.60
C ALA A 42 25.95 -1.43 -4.64
N GLY A 43 26.92 -0.81 -5.30
CA GLY A 43 26.68 0.22 -6.31
C GLY A 43 25.90 1.41 -5.75
N VAL A 44 24.95 1.94 -6.51
CA VAL A 44 24.14 3.11 -6.11
C VAL A 44 23.44 2.93 -4.76
N ARG A 45 23.07 1.71 -4.37
CA ARG A 45 22.36 1.45 -3.11
C ARG A 45 23.25 1.59 -1.87
N ALA A 46 24.57 1.52 -2.05
CA ALA A 46 25.55 1.70 -0.98
C ALA A 46 25.79 3.19 -0.64
N LEU A 47 25.36 4.10 -1.51
CA LEU A 47 25.58 5.54 -1.34
C LEU A 47 24.68 6.13 -0.23
N PRO A 48 25.03 7.30 0.33
CA PRO A 48 24.12 8.04 1.21
C PRO A 48 22.77 8.31 0.54
N ALA A 49 21.68 8.28 1.31
CA ALA A 49 20.32 8.43 0.77
C ALA A 49 20.12 9.70 -0.08
N ALA A 50 20.72 10.83 0.33
CA ALA A 50 20.67 12.08 -0.43
C ALA A 50 21.38 11.96 -1.80
N GLU A 51 22.50 11.24 -1.87
CA GLU A 51 23.18 10.98 -3.14
C GLU A 51 22.38 10.04 -4.04
N GLN A 52 21.73 9.03 -3.46
CA GLN A 52 20.81 8.16 -4.20
C GLN A 52 19.67 8.97 -4.82
N LEU A 53 19.02 9.83 -4.02
CA LEU A 53 17.95 10.70 -4.49
C LEU A 53 18.43 11.64 -5.61
N ALA A 54 19.57 12.29 -5.44
CA ALA A 54 20.13 13.20 -6.44
C ALA A 54 20.49 12.48 -7.75
N ARG A 55 21.01 11.24 -7.68
CA ARG A 55 21.31 10.43 -8.87
C ARG A 55 20.03 9.96 -9.56
N ALA A 56 19.03 9.51 -8.80
CA ALA A 56 17.72 9.15 -9.33
C ALA A 56 17.07 10.34 -10.04
N ALA A 57 17.07 11.51 -9.40
CA ALA A 57 16.57 12.75 -9.98
C ALA A 57 17.26 13.10 -11.30
N ARG A 58 18.59 12.99 -11.36
CA ARG A 58 19.34 13.24 -12.60
C ARG A 58 19.06 12.24 -13.70
N THR A 59 18.82 10.97 -13.36
CA THR A 59 18.40 9.95 -14.32
C THR A 59 17.05 10.28 -14.95
N VAL A 60 16.10 10.83 -14.18
CA VAL A 60 14.73 11.10 -14.66
C VAL A 60 14.61 12.47 -15.33
N PHE A 61 15.24 13.49 -14.78
CA PHE A 61 15.03 14.89 -15.17
C PHE A 61 16.25 15.55 -15.83
N GLY A 62 17.36 14.82 -16.00
CA GLY A 62 18.59 15.34 -16.57
C GLY A 62 19.49 16.06 -15.56
N PRO A 63 20.54 16.77 -16.01
CA PRO A 63 21.64 17.22 -15.16
C PRO A 63 21.27 18.09 -13.96
N THR A 64 20.20 18.88 -14.08
CA THR A 64 19.66 19.75 -13.01
C THR A 64 18.96 18.97 -11.91
N GLY A 65 18.51 17.74 -12.19
CA GLY A 65 17.70 16.95 -11.27
C GLY A 65 16.28 17.48 -11.06
N GLN A 66 15.84 18.45 -11.87
CA GLN A 66 14.50 19.00 -11.85
C GLN A 66 13.99 19.14 -13.28
N ALA A 67 12.69 18.95 -13.48
CA ALA A 67 12.06 19.20 -14.75
C ALA A 67 11.14 20.41 -14.66
N SER A 68 11.12 21.18 -15.74
CA SER A 68 10.04 22.12 -15.98
C SER A 68 9.53 21.93 -17.39
N SER A 69 8.21 21.93 -17.54
CA SER A 69 7.53 21.72 -18.81
C SER A 69 6.33 22.65 -18.92
N ALA A 70 6.00 23.06 -20.15
CA ALA A 70 4.73 23.70 -20.41
C ALA A 70 3.62 22.65 -20.39
N GLY A 71 2.61 22.85 -19.56
CA GLY A 71 1.39 22.05 -19.51
C GLY A 71 0.17 22.87 -19.95
N GLU A 72 -0.94 22.18 -20.22
CA GLU A 72 -2.22 22.84 -20.38
C GLU A 72 -2.62 23.47 -19.03
N GLY A 73 -2.68 24.81 -18.99
CA GLY A 73 -2.92 25.56 -17.75
C GLY A 73 -1.68 26.25 -17.15
N GLY A 74 -0.47 26.03 -17.66
CA GLY A 74 0.71 26.79 -17.25
C GLY A 74 2.00 25.98 -17.15
N GLN A 75 3.04 26.59 -16.57
CA GLN A 75 4.31 25.92 -16.32
C GLN A 75 4.15 24.90 -15.18
N VAL A 76 4.54 23.65 -15.45
CA VAL A 76 4.66 22.61 -14.43
C VAL A 76 6.12 22.51 -13.99
N VAL A 77 6.36 22.51 -12.68
CA VAL A 77 7.65 22.30 -12.04
C VAL A 77 7.61 20.97 -11.30
N THR A 78 8.53 20.07 -11.64
CA THR A 78 8.66 18.75 -11.00
C THR A 78 9.90 18.73 -10.12
N THR A 79 9.70 18.49 -8.82
CA THR A 79 10.77 18.50 -7.81
C THR A 79 10.90 17.14 -7.13
N PRO A 80 12.08 16.49 -7.17
CA PRO A 80 12.34 15.23 -6.46
C PRO A 80 12.10 15.39 -4.96
N ALA A 81 11.34 14.46 -4.37
CA ALA A 81 11.00 14.56 -2.95
C ALA A 81 11.44 13.34 -2.13
N ARG A 82 11.31 12.13 -2.68
CA ARG A 82 11.67 10.90 -1.96
C ARG A 82 12.10 9.78 -2.90
N LEU A 83 13.05 8.96 -2.45
CA LEU A 83 13.40 7.70 -3.09
C LEU A 83 13.03 6.55 -2.16
N VAL A 84 12.21 5.62 -2.63
CA VAL A 84 11.75 4.44 -1.87
C VAL A 84 12.25 3.18 -2.56
N TRP A 85 12.78 2.24 -1.78
CA TRP A 85 13.21 0.95 -2.32
C TRP A 85 12.12 -0.09 -2.17
N ARG A 86 11.78 -0.77 -3.28
CA ARG A 86 10.92 -1.95 -3.33
C ARG A 86 11.72 -3.11 -3.89
N GLY A 87 12.25 -3.96 -3.00
CA GLY A 87 13.16 -5.02 -3.40
C GLY A 87 14.43 -4.45 -4.06
N ASP A 88 14.64 -4.75 -5.33
CA ASP A 88 15.74 -4.26 -6.18
C ASP A 88 15.35 -3.07 -7.08
N THR A 89 14.10 -2.62 -7.03
CA THR A 89 13.61 -1.44 -7.75
C THR A 89 13.65 -0.22 -6.82
N ALA A 90 14.18 0.89 -7.31
CA ALA A 90 14.05 2.19 -6.65
C ALA A 90 12.88 2.96 -7.28
N VAL A 91 12.07 3.61 -6.46
CA VAL A 91 10.93 4.41 -6.87
C VAL A 91 11.18 5.85 -6.47
N LEU A 92 11.41 6.71 -7.45
CA LEU A 92 11.51 8.15 -7.27
C LEU A 92 10.10 8.74 -7.24
N ILE A 93 9.79 9.47 -6.17
CA ILE A 93 8.55 10.24 -6.00
C ILE A 93 8.93 11.71 -6.05
N SER A 94 8.28 12.46 -6.92
CA SER A 94 8.51 13.89 -7.12
C SER A 94 7.18 14.62 -7.06
N THR A 95 7.16 15.83 -6.52
CA THR A 95 5.96 16.69 -6.59
C THR A 95 5.92 17.36 -7.96
N ALA A 96 4.74 17.43 -8.56
CA ALA A 96 4.46 18.21 -9.76
C ALA A 96 3.52 19.36 -9.38
N GLU A 97 3.97 20.58 -9.59
CA GLU A 97 3.23 21.81 -9.26
C GLU A 97 3.06 22.67 -10.51
N MET A 98 1.86 23.19 -10.73
CA MET A 98 1.59 24.16 -11.80
C MET A 98 1.66 25.57 -11.21
N VAL A 99 2.71 26.32 -11.58
CA VAL A 99 3.11 27.61 -10.96
C VAL A 99 2.02 28.68 -11.05
N ASP A 100 1.25 28.68 -12.14
CA ASP A 100 0.12 29.60 -12.37
C ASP A 100 -1.19 28.80 -12.54
N GLY A 101 -1.36 27.76 -11.74
CA GLY A 101 -2.48 26.83 -11.85
C GLY A 101 -3.85 27.53 -11.79
N CYS A 102 -4.72 27.21 -12.74
CA CYS A 102 -6.12 27.64 -12.70
C CYS A 102 -6.86 27.05 -11.49
N HIS A 103 -8.01 27.63 -11.11
CA HIS A 103 -8.80 27.15 -9.96
C HIS A 103 -9.13 25.65 -10.02
N GLY A 104 -9.38 25.12 -11.23
CA GLY A 104 -9.68 23.70 -11.46
C GLY A 104 -8.46 22.84 -11.78
N CYS A 105 -7.27 23.44 -11.88
CA CYS A 105 -6.04 22.74 -12.19
C CYS A 105 -5.55 22.01 -10.93
N THR A 106 -4.99 20.83 -11.10
CA THR A 106 -4.43 20.04 -10.00
C THR A 106 -2.97 19.73 -10.28
N GLY A 107 -2.12 19.85 -9.27
CA GLY A 107 -0.77 19.27 -9.32
C GLY A 107 -0.83 17.76 -9.09
N GLY A 108 0.27 17.19 -8.61
CA GLY A 108 0.30 15.77 -8.30
C GLY A 108 1.64 15.24 -7.85
N LEU A 109 1.74 13.92 -7.88
CA LEU A 109 3.00 13.20 -7.70
C LEU A 109 3.38 12.48 -8.99
N ASP A 110 4.60 12.77 -9.45
CA ASP A 110 5.31 12.05 -10.50
C ASP A 110 6.06 10.87 -9.88
N ILE A 111 5.83 9.69 -10.43
CA ILE A 111 6.45 8.46 -9.94
C ILE A 111 7.29 7.83 -11.06
N ALA A 112 8.57 7.65 -10.81
CA ALA A 112 9.50 6.99 -11.74
C ALA A 112 10.14 5.75 -11.09
N TYR A 113 10.13 4.64 -11.84
CA TYR A 113 10.71 3.37 -11.43
C TYR A 113 12.08 3.22 -12.07
N LEU A 114 13.05 2.84 -11.25
CA LEU A 114 14.46 2.83 -11.58
C LEU A 114 15.09 1.48 -11.19
N LYS A 115 16.08 1.04 -11.97
CA LYS A 115 16.97 -0.07 -11.60
C LYS A 115 18.39 0.45 -11.36
N PRO A 116 19.13 -0.15 -10.39
CA PRO A 116 20.56 0.11 -10.25
C PRO A 116 21.31 -0.13 -11.57
N ALA A 117 22.18 0.79 -11.93
CA ALA A 117 23.08 0.68 -13.08
C ALA A 117 24.46 1.21 -12.67
N GLY A 118 25.31 0.33 -12.14
CA GLY A 118 26.60 0.72 -11.56
C GLY A 118 26.42 1.62 -10.34
N ASP A 119 27.01 2.81 -10.39
CA ASP A 119 26.88 3.85 -9.37
C ASP A 119 25.68 4.78 -9.61
N GLY A 120 24.86 4.52 -10.64
CA GLY A 120 23.68 5.30 -11.00
C GLY A 120 22.41 4.48 -11.13
N PHE A 121 21.44 5.04 -11.85
CA PHE A 121 20.16 4.41 -12.15
C PHE A 121 19.87 4.41 -13.64
N ALA A 122 19.13 3.41 -14.10
CA ALA A 122 18.45 3.39 -15.39
C ALA A 122 16.94 3.55 -15.17
N LEU A 123 16.30 4.40 -15.98
CA LEU A 123 14.85 4.56 -15.98
C LEU A 123 14.17 3.32 -16.57
N VAL A 124 13.22 2.76 -15.83
CA VAL A 124 12.38 1.65 -16.29
C VAL A 124 11.07 2.19 -16.84
N GLN A 125 10.35 2.99 -16.05
CA GLN A 125 9.04 3.51 -16.39
C GLN A 125 8.72 4.75 -15.54
N ARG A 126 7.84 5.62 -16.04
CA ARG A 126 7.44 6.87 -15.37
C ARG A 126 5.94 7.13 -15.56
N TRP A 127 5.32 7.66 -14.51
CA TRP A 127 3.93 8.11 -14.45
C TRP A 127 3.91 9.54 -13.91
N PRO A 128 3.89 10.54 -14.80
CA PRO A 128 3.94 11.96 -14.40
C PRO A 128 2.76 12.40 -13.51
N ASP A 129 1.60 11.76 -13.68
CA ASP A 129 0.34 12.11 -13.02
C ASP A 129 -0.19 10.92 -12.17
N ALA A 130 0.69 10.25 -11.43
CA ALA A 130 0.35 9.01 -10.74
C ALA A 130 -0.59 9.18 -9.53
N VAL A 131 -0.52 10.35 -8.89
CA VAL A 131 -1.38 10.73 -7.75
C VAL A 131 -1.81 12.17 -7.95
N SER A 132 -3.11 12.42 -7.93
CA SER A 132 -3.66 13.77 -8.03
C SER A 132 -3.32 14.61 -6.80
N GLY A 133 -3.03 15.88 -7.03
CA GLY A 133 -2.78 16.88 -6.01
C GLY A 133 -4.03 17.64 -5.58
N SER A 134 -3.84 18.88 -5.16
CA SER A 134 -4.89 19.78 -4.69
C SER A 134 -5.22 20.82 -5.76
N SER A 135 -6.27 21.61 -5.53
CA SER A 135 -6.65 22.74 -6.39
C SER A 135 -5.51 23.75 -6.60
N TRP A 136 -5.67 24.65 -7.58
CA TRP A 136 -4.68 25.67 -7.94
C TRP A 136 -3.33 25.10 -8.39
N GLY A 137 -3.33 23.90 -8.94
CA GLY A 137 -2.11 23.29 -9.48
C GLY A 137 -1.15 22.76 -8.42
N ALA A 138 -1.54 22.72 -7.15
CA ALA A 138 -0.67 22.29 -6.07
C ALA A 138 -0.54 20.75 -6.00
N PRO A 139 0.61 20.21 -5.55
CA PRO A 139 0.71 18.81 -5.16
C PRO A 139 -0.23 18.50 -3.96
N PRO A 140 -0.36 17.23 -3.53
CA PRO A 140 -1.10 16.90 -2.32
C PRO A 140 -0.60 17.72 -1.12
N GLY A 141 -1.51 18.33 -0.36
CA GLY A 141 -1.17 19.17 0.79
C GLY A 141 -0.47 18.39 1.90
N GLU A 142 -0.86 17.12 2.07
CA GLU A 142 -0.14 16.16 2.90
C GLU A 142 0.06 14.87 2.11
N TRP A 143 1.26 14.29 2.17
CA TRP A 143 1.50 12.95 1.66
C TRP A 143 2.61 12.25 2.41
N SER A 144 2.55 10.92 2.42
CA SER A 144 3.55 10.07 3.06
C SER A 144 3.65 8.72 2.36
N VAL A 145 4.65 7.92 2.73
CA VAL A 145 4.81 6.54 2.25
C VAL A 145 4.80 5.62 3.47
N SER A 146 4.06 4.53 3.39
CA SER A 146 3.85 3.59 4.49
C SER A 146 3.92 2.15 4.00
N ASP A 147 4.64 1.32 4.74
CA ASP A 147 4.71 -0.13 4.51
C ASP A 147 3.66 -0.91 5.33
N LYS A 148 2.71 -0.21 5.98
CA LYS A 148 1.75 -0.83 6.91
C LYS A 148 0.56 -1.50 6.20
N PHE A 149 0.27 -1.14 4.95
CA PHE A 149 -0.97 -1.56 4.28
C PHE A 149 -0.87 -2.91 3.57
N GLY A 150 0.33 -3.42 3.29
CA GLY A 150 0.52 -4.63 2.51
C GLY A 150 1.98 -4.93 2.24
N ALA A 151 2.25 -5.76 1.23
CA ALA A 151 3.61 -6.17 0.87
C ALA A 151 4.39 -5.10 0.11
N ASN A 152 3.70 -4.14 -0.50
CA ASN A 152 4.29 -3.05 -1.26
C ASN A 152 4.09 -1.72 -0.49
N PRO A 153 5.03 -0.77 -0.60
CA PRO A 153 4.86 0.56 -0.02
C PRO A 153 3.62 1.24 -0.62
N VAL A 154 2.88 1.96 0.21
CA VAL A 154 1.67 2.70 -0.19
C VAL A 154 1.88 4.19 0.06
N ILE A 155 1.60 5.01 -0.94
CA ILE A 155 1.51 6.46 -0.82
C ILE A 155 0.15 6.80 -0.21
N TYR A 156 0.17 7.53 0.89
CA TYR A 156 -0.96 8.34 1.36
C TYR A 156 -0.84 9.72 0.73
N ALA A 157 -1.91 10.27 0.18
CA ALA A 157 -1.95 11.64 -0.29
C ALA A 157 -3.32 12.26 -0.02
N SER A 158 -3.34 13.36 0.74
CA SER A 158 -4.53 14.16 1.02
C SER A 158 -4.51 15.46 0.22
N GLY A 159 -5.68 15.81 -0.31
CA GLY A 159 -5.94 17.05 -1.01
C GLY A 159 -7.40 17.45 -0.85
N GLY A 160 -7.68 18.72 -1.09
CA GLY A 160 -9.02 19.27 -0.91
C GLY A 160 -9.12 20.71 -1.38
N GLY A 161 -10.25 21.32 -1.08
CA GLY A 161 -10.48 22.73 -1.35
C GLY A 161 -11.76 23.24 -0.74
N THR A 162 -12.00 24.53 -0.95
CA THR A 162 -13.20 25.21 -0.49
C THR A 162 -13.97 25.76 -1.69
N TRP A 163 -15.26 25.45 -1.78
CA TRP A 163 -16.16 25.95 -2.81
C TRP A 163 -17.45 26.44 -2.18
N GLN A 164 -17.78 27.71 -2.42
CA GLN A 164 -19.00 28.35 -1.91
C GLN A 164 -19.26 28.14 -0.40
N GLY A 165 -18.19 28.15 0.39
CA GLY A 165 -18.26 27.99 1.85
C GLY A 165 -18.23 26.55 2.35
N TYR A 166 -18.23 25.56 1.47
CA TYR A 166 -17.99 24.15 1.81
C TYR A 166 -16.52 23.81 1.63
N THR A 167 -15.87 23.31 2.68
CA THR A 167 -14.50 22.80 2.63
C THR A 167 -14.53 21.29 2.71
N CYS A 168 -13.95 20.62 1.72
CA CYS A 168 -13.86 19.16 1.68
C CYS A 168 -12.43 18.73 1.36
N SER A 169 -12.00 17.64 2.00
CA SER A 169 -10.76 16.95 1.63
C SER A 169 -11.02 15.47 1.43
N VAL A 170 -10.19 14.86 0.59
CA VAL A 170 -10.13 13.43 0.35
C VAL A 170 -8.69 12.99 0.50
N PHE A 171 -8.47 11.81 1.05
CA PHE A 171 -7.20 11.13 0.90
C PHE A 171 -7.30 9.98 -0.10
N THR A 172 -6.18 9.68 -0.74
CA THR A 172 -6.00 8.51 -1.59
C THR A 172 -4.91 7.61 -1.04
N LEU A 173 -5.06 6.31 -1.30
CA LEU A 173 -4.00 5.33 -1.08
C LEU A 173 -3.57 4.77 -2.43
N THR A 174 -2.29 4.89 -2.76
CA THR A 174 -1.72 4.39 -4.02
C THR A 174 -0.58 3.43 -3.73
N GLU A 175 -0.75 2.16 -4.09
CA GLU A 175 0.25 1.11 -3.90
C GLU A 175 1.34 1.21 -4.97
N LEU A 176 2.60 1.14 -4.56
CA LEU A 176 3.75 1.04 -5.46
C LEU A 176 3.93 -0.41 -5.92
N GLY A 177 3.06 -0.84 -6.85
CA GLY A 177 3.03 -2.19 -7.40
C GLY A 177 4.17 -2.49 -8.38
N ALA A 178 4.38 -3.77 -8.71
CA ALA A 178 5.47 -4.17 -9.61
C ALA A 178 5.35 -3.60 -11.03
N GLY A 179 4.12 -3.45 -11.53
CA GLY A 179 3.80 -2.87 -12.83
C GLY A 179 3.58 -1.36 -12.80
N GLY A 180 3.76 -0.70 -11.65
CA GLY A 180 3.52 0.72 -11.46
C GLY A 180 2.59 1.05 -10.29
N PRO A 181 2.30 2.35 -10.10
CA PRO A 181 1.35 2.83 -9.10
C PRO A 181 -0.06 2.28 -9.34
N ILE A 182 -0.72 1.81 -8.27
CA ILE A 182 -2.08 1.26 -8.31
C ILE A 182 -2.94 2.01 -7.29
N GLY A 183 -3.96 2.74 -7.77
CA GLY A 183 -4.92 3.39 -6.89
C GLY A 183 -5.75 2.36 -6.12
N LEU A 184 -5.60 2.33 -4.80
CA LEU A 184 -6.28 1.38 -3.91
C LEU A 184 -7.65 1.88 -3.48
N VAL A 185 -7.76 3.17 -3.12
CA VAL A 185 -9.00 3.79 -2.64
C VAL A 185 -8.88 5.32 -2.63
N SER A 186 -10.02 6.01 -2.72
CA SER A 186 -10.20 7.42 -2.38
C SER A 186 -11.26 7.50 -1.27
N VAL A 187 -10.97 8.27 -0.23
CA VAL A 187 -11.77 8.33 1.00
C VAL A 187 -12.01 9.78 1.38
N PRO A 188 -13.27 10.21 1.59
CA PRO A 188 -13.57 11.47 2.25
C PRO A 188 -12.85 11.57 3.59
N GLU A 189 -12.06 12.63 3.76
CA GLU A 189 -11.23 12.85 4.94
C GLU A 189 -11.81 13.95 5.81
N GLY A 190 -12.09 15.12 5.22
CA GLY A 190 -12.58 16.29 5.95
C GLY A 190 -13.83 16.89 5.30
N TYR A 191 -14.71 17.44 6.13
CA TYR A 191 -15.90 18.19 5.72
C TYR A 191 -16.17 19.35 6.67
N ASP A 192 -16.39 20.54 6.15
CA ASP A 192 -16.83 21.72 6.91
C ASP A 192 -17.78 22.58 6.08
N ASP A 193 -19.01 22.81 6.56
CA ASP A 193 -20.01 23.68 5.90
C ASP A 193 -20.25 25.02 6.62
N SER A 194 -19.41 25.37 7.59
CA SER A 194 -19.59 26.58 8.40
C SER A 194 -19.50 27.87 7.57
N GLY A 195 -18.72 27.83 6.48
CA GLY A 195 -18.61 28.93 5.52
C GLY A 195 -19.82 29.09 4.60
N ALA A 196 -20.70 28.08 4.52
CA ALA A 196 -21.88 28.09 3.66
C ALA A 196 -23.12 28.72 4.33
N GLY A 197 -23.01 29.13 5.60
CA GLY A 197 -24.11 29.69 6.36
C GLY A 197 -25.09 28.66 6.93
N THR A 198 -24.75 27.37 6.91
CA THR A 198 -25.54 26.30 7.54
C THR A 198 -25.54 26.47 9.07
N THR A 199 -26.69 26.28 9.71
CA THR A 199 -26.81 26.33 11.18
C THR A 199 -27.75 25.21 11.70
N PRO A 200 -27.29 24.29 12.55
CA PRO A 200 -25.89 24.16 13.01
C PRO A 200 -24.98 23.71 11.87
N ALA A 201 -23.74 24.21 11.86
CA ALA A 201 -22.72 23.76 10.92
C ALA A 201 -22.25 22.33 11.26
N THR A 202 -21.79 21.61 10.25
CA THR A 202 -21.17 20.29 10.31
C THR A 202 -19.68 20.43 10.04
N THR A 203 -18.86 19.95 10.98
CA THR A 203 -17.40 19.84 10.83
C THR A 203 -17.00 18.42 11.18
N LEU A 204 -16.32 17.72 10.28
CA LEU A 204 -15.87 16.34 10.44
C LEU A 204 -14.45 16.17 9.92
N GLU A 205 -13.67 15.35 10.62
CA GLU A 205 -12.29 15.01 10.30
C GLU A 205 -12.09 13.50 10.50
N GLY A 206 -11.56 12.83 9.47
CA GLY A 206 -11.33 11.40 9.40
C GLY A 206 -9.85 11.05 9.52
N LYS A 207 -9.53 10.02 10.31
CA LYS A 207 -8.16 9.53 10.47
C LYS A 207 -8.07 8.02 10.31
N ILE A 208 -7.07 7.57 9.55
CA ILE A 208 -6.80 6.13 9.38
C ILE A 208 -6.37 5.52 10.72
N ALA A 209 -6.99 4.39 11.08
CA ALA A 209 -6.69 3.60 12.26
C ALA A 209 -6.72 2.09 11.92
N ASN A 210 -6.29 1.26 12.88
CA ASN A 210 -6.46 -0.20 12.87
C ASN A 210 -6.08 -0.89 11.55
N ILE A 211 -4.97 -0.49 10.93
CA ILE A 211 -4.51 -1.07 9.67
C ILE A 211 -4.18 -2.56 9.87
N VAL A 212 -4.84 -3.42 9.10
CA VAL A 212 -4.55 -4.85 9.00
C VAL A 212 -3.97 -5.14 7.61
N PRO A 213 -2.65 -5.40 7.49
CA PRO A 213 -1.97 -5.53 6.21
C PRO A 213 -2.67 -6.50 5.25
N GLY A 214 -2.94 -6.04 4.03
CA GLY A 214 -3.60 -6.81 2.97
C GLY A 214 -5.07 -7.15 3.21
N ARG A 215 -5.69 -6.64 4.29
CA ARG A 215 -7.08 -6.97 4.65
C ARG A 215 -7.99 -5.77 4.78
N GLY A 216 -7.55 -4.68 5.40
CA GLY A 216 -8.41 -3.53 5.64
C GLY A 216 -7.83 -2.53 6.63
N PHE A 217 -8.57 -1.46 6.87
CA PHE A 217 -8.27 -0.43 7.86
C PHE A 217 -9.56 0.27 8.25
N ASP A 218 -9.53 1.03 9.32
CA ASP A 218 -10.64 1.85 9.77
C ASP A 218 -10.36 3.32 9.48
N VAL A 219 -11.40 4.11 9.26
CA VAL A 219 -11.32 5.58 9.32
C VAL A 219 -12.20 6.04 10.45
N HIS A 220 -11.59 6.69 11.43
CA HIS A 220 -12.26 7.24 12.59
C HIS A 220 -12.59 8.71 12.31
N TYR A 221 -13.88 9.01 12.17
CA TYR A 221 -14.39 10.35 12.00
C TYR A 221 -14.77 10.95 13.35
N THR A 222 -14.41 12.22 13.53
CA THR A 222 -14.70 13.01 14.74
C THR A 222 -15.08 14.44 14.35
N GLY A 223 -15.74 15.16 15.25
CA GLY A 223 -16.18 16.54 15.03
C GLY A 223 -17.58 16.75 15.59
N THR A 224 -18.52 17.20 14.77
CA THR A 224 -19.93 17.36 15.16
C THR A 224 -20.64 16.04 15.43
N GLN A 225 -20.15 14.95 14.84
CA GLN A 225 -20.49 13.58 15.20
C GLN A 225 -19.24 12.69 15.12
N SER A 226 -19.32 11.51 15.72
CA SER A 226 -18.24 10.52 15.69
C SER A 226 -18.74 9.19 15.14
N PHE A 227 -17.98 8.60 14.24
CA PHE A 227 -18.24 7.28 13.68
C PHE A 227 -17.00 6.65 13.09
N THR A 228 -17.10 5.36 12.77
CA THR A 228 -16.03 4.61 12.13
C THR A 228 -16.53 3.97 10.86
N ASP A 229 -15.81 4.21 9.78
CA ASP A 229 -15.98 3.46 8.54
C ASP A 229 -14.94 2.34 8.46
N HIS A 230 -15.39 1.15 8.10
CA HIS A 230 -14.54 -0.03 7.98
C HIS A 230 -14.22 -0.30 6.51
N TYR A 231 -12.98 -0.11 6.09
CA TYR A 231 -12.53 -0.38 4.73
C TYR A 231 -11.97 -1.80 4.63
N VAL A 232 -12.50 -2.59 3.70
CA VAL A 232 -12.10 -3.97 3.46
C VAL A 232 -11.46 -4.12 2.08
N ARG A 233 -10.41 -4.94 1.98
CA ARG A 233 -9.75 -5.28 0.72
C ARG A 233 -10.70 -6.13 -0.13
N GLN A 234 -10.93 -5.71 -1.36
CA GLN A 234 -11.71 -6.40 -2.38
C GLN A 234 -10.86 -6.46 -3.66
N GLY A 235 -10.19 -7.59 -3.88
CA GLY A 235 -9.16 -7.70 -4.92
C GLY A 235 -8.03 -6.71 -4.67
N ASP A 236 -7.74 -5.87 -5.67
CA ASP A 236 -6.66 -4.87 -5.60
C ASP A 236 -7.08 -3.54 -4.97
N LYS A 237 -8.33 -3.39 -4.53
CA LYS A 237 -8.87 -2.13 -3.99
C LYS A 237 -9.38 -2.27 -2.56
N TYR A 238 -9.58 -1.15 -1.87
CA TYR A 238 -10.37 -1.11 -0.64
C TYR A 238 -11.74 -0.50 -0.92
N ALA A 239 -12.76 -1.02 -0.24
CA ALA A 239 -14.12 -0.47 -0.26
C ALA A 239 -14.66 -0.39 1.17
N VAL A 240 -15.44 0.65 1.45
CA VAL A 240 -16.16 0.76 2.72
C VAL A 240 -17.17 -0.39 2.84
N ARG A 241 -17.26 -0.98 4.02
CA ARG A 241 -18.29 -1.96 4.35
C ARG A 241 -19.58 -1.22 4.71
N GLY A 242 -20.57 -1.30 3.83
CA GLY A 242 -21.83 -0.56 3.97
C GLY A 242 -21.74 0.80 3.29
N GLU A 243 -22.38 1.80 3.86
CA GLU A 243 -22.37 3.17 3.37
C GLU A 243 -21.63 4.08 4.34
N THR A 244 -20.82 5.00 3.82
CA THR A 244 -20.21 6.05 4.64
C THR A 244 -21.27 7.04 5.12
N ARG A 245 -21.08 7.57 6.32
CA ARG A 245 -21.86 8.72 6.83
C ARG A 245 -21.19 10.06 6.58
N MET A 246 -20.02 10.04 5.94
CA MET A 246 -19.28 11.26 5.63
C MET A 246 -19.97 12.02 4.51
N PRO A 247 -20.36 13.30 4.71
CA PRO A 247 -20.88 14.13 3.64
C PRO A 247 -19.81 14.36 2.55
N THR A 248 -20.26 14.65 1.34
CA THR A 248 -19.39 14.91 0.19
C THR A 248 -19.64 16.31 -0.36
N CYS A 249 -18.56 16.94 -0.82
CA CYS A 249 -18.58 17.88 -1.93
C CYS A 249 -18.33 17.08 -3.23
#